data_AF-A0A9D9K9W5-F1
#
_entry.id   AF-A0A9D9K9W5-F1
#
_cell.length_a   1.000
_cell.length_b   1.000
_cell.length_c   1.000
_cell.angle_alpha   90.00
_cell.angle_beta   90.00
_cell.angle_gamma   90.00
#
_symmetry.space_group_name_H-M   'P 1'
#
loop_
_entity.id
_entity.type
_entity.pdbx_description
1 polymer ?
#
loop_
_entity_poly.entity_id
_entity_poly.type
_entity_poly.pdbx_seq_one_letter_code
_entity_poly.pdbx_strand_id
1 'polypeptide(L)'
;MKRLAKLSVAALCSILSVLFLTGRSQAASQQTELAPAPNKLKVEAAETEVHPDASEVENLPSPASGSPDTNIESDRETETDIAPEIPKSTPIDPENGEEDDPLARFAPDLDRFQTLIEADRLYLAGRYAEAEALYREVKPPFAEDLAAFSVRPAPFSDPESLSPAGAVYWRESTAGLEQGLETRIFVPLELLIEEHPEFIPGYLRLAGVLRDRDRHEEALEILERAASLYPTEPALVESYIYHLADEEKWLEASIAARQFAILLPEHPNAERFRGFADEMFEEFQRDLRADLRESAIASVFTGAVGVFVTGSPLAALPTLQLALLLLEGEDRVGEKFVDAAREQLPLVEDTMVTDYVNDIGQRLASLTGREMDYEFYVILDDSINAFALPGGKVFVHAGAILAMESEAELAGLLAHELSHAVLSHGFQRIVDATMFSNVVGLVPYAGGLLSDLMFFDYSRDQERQADILGTRVLVSAGYAADGLWNVMVELHDRDESPSIPSWVSTHPATDDRIRYLEELIVENGYNRYAYEGVEEYAQVQARVEKLMEAHLEELEAQEQAADSENDELQRQITRERGWETLDPFEWYGRPGDRSIDRLPRF
;
A
#
# COMPACT_ATOMS: atom_id res chain seq x y z
N MET A 1 8.01 33.10 15.06
CA MET A 1 7.50 31.88 15.73
C MET A 1 7.00 32.07 17.19
N LYS A 2 7.67 32.78 18.13
CA LYS A 2 7.21 32.85 19.55
C LYS A 2 6.02 33.78 19.90
N ARG A 3 5.47 34.56 18.95
CA ARG A 3 4.29 35.44 19.20
C ARG A 3 2.95 34.85 18.73
N LEU A 4 2.95 33.88 17.82
CA LEU A 4 1.73 33.17 17.37
C LEU A 4 1.24 32.14 18.43
N ALA A 5 2.15 31.55 19.20
CA ALA A 5 1.82 30.59 20.25
C ALA A 5 1.05 31.16 21.47
N LYS A 6 0.94 32.48 21.61
CA LYS A 6 0.22 33.11 22.75
C LYS A 6 -1.23 33.46 22.45
N LEU A 7 -1.64 33.53 21.18
CA LEU A 7 -3.04 33.77 20.81
C LEU A 7 -3.89 32.49 20.82
N SER A 8 -3.29 31.31 20.63
CA SER A 8 -3.98 30.01 20.61
C SER A 8 -4.48 29.55 21.99
N VAL A 9 -3.74 29.85 23.06
CA VAL A 9 -4.10 29.40 24.43
C VAL A 9 -5.33 30.11 24.99
N ALA A 10 -5.57 31.36 24.61
CA ALA A 10 -6.74 32.12 25.08
C ALA A 10 -8.05 31.69 24.39
N ALA A 11 -7.97 31.20 23.13
CA ALA A 11 -9.10 30.69 22.39
C ALA A 11 -9.53 29.28 22.87
N LEU A 12 -8.57 28.40 23.19
CA LEU A 12 -8.85 27.05 23.70
C LEU A 12 -9.58 27.05 25.05
N CYS A 13 -9.26 27.97 25.97
CA CYS A 13 -9.93 28.07 27.27
C CYS A 13 -11.40 28.50 27.17
N SER A 14 -11.79 29.19 26.09
CA SER A 14 -13.17 29.66 25.90
C SER A 14 -14.09 28.58 25.33
N ILE A 15 -13.54 27.63 24.56
CA ILE A 15 -14.28 26.54 23.90
C ILE A 15 -14.58 25.40 24.87
N LEU A 16 -13.64 25.05 25.77
CA LEU A 16 -13.86 24.02 26.80
C LEU A 16 -14.98 24.38 27.80
N SER A 17 -15.28 25.67 27.98
CA SER A 17 -16.32 26.12 28.92
C SER A 17 -17.75 25.94 28.39
N VAL A 18 -17.93 25.78 27.07
CA VAL A 18 -19.25 25.61 26.43
C VAL A 18 -19.67 24.14 26.34
N LEU A 19 -18.70 23.22 26.19
CA LEU A 19 -18.96 21.77 26.07
C LEU A 19 -19.40 21.09 27.38
N PHE A 20 -19.09 21.67 28.54
CA PHE A 20 -19.48 21.09 29.84
C PHE A 20 -20.92 21.40 30.29
N LEU A 21 -21.68 22.22 29.55
CA LEU A 21 -23.03 22.65 29.95
C LEU A 21 -24.20 21.98 29.22
N THR A 22 -23.95 21.15 28.20
CA THR A 22 -25.02 20.49 27.41
C THR A 22 -25.12 18.98 27.58
N GLY A 23 -24.17 18.33 28.27
CA GLY A 23 -24.17 16.89 28.50
C GLY A 23 -24.98 16.43 29.72
N ARG A 24 -26.30 16.61 29.73
CA ARG A 24 -27.19 15.88 30.65
C ARG A 24 -28.63 15.83 30.12
N SER A 25 -29.20 14.61 30.08
CA SER A 25 -30.55 14.22 29.60
C SER A 25 -30.51 13.75 28.13
N GLN A 26 -30.95 12.57 27.72
CA GLN A 26 -31.96 11.66 28.26
C GLN A 26 -31.83 10.29 27.58
N ALA A 27 -31.92 9.21 28.35
CA ALA A 27 -32.20 7.88 27.82
C ALA A 27 -33.73 7.72 27.65
N ALA A 28 -34.18 7.17 26.52
CA ALA A 28 -35.49 6.57 26.39
C ALA A 28 -35.49 5.53 25.25
N SER A 29 -35.72 4.28 25.65
CA SER A 29 -35.99 3.12 24.82
C SER A 29 -37.25 3.28 23.96
N GLN A 30 -37.15 3.03 22.65
CA GLN A 30 -38.30 2.60 21.85
C GLN A 30 -37.87 1.43 20.95
N GLN A 31 -38.44 0.27 21.23
CA GLN A 31 -38.47 -0.87 20.33
C GLN A 31 -39.32 -0.48 19.10
N THR A 32 -38.76 -0.65 17.91
CA THR A 32 -39.51 -0.61 16.65
C THR A 32 -39.26 -1.93 15.95
N GLU A 33 -40.33 -2.71 15.75
CA GLU A 33 -40.34 -3.94 14.95
C GLU A 33 -39.93 -3.61 13.51
N LEU A 34 -38.79 -4.13 13.05
CA LEU A 34 -38.42 -4.17 11.63
C LEU A 34 -38.83 -5.50 11.01
N ALA A 35 -39.32 -5.42 9.77
CA ALA A 35 -39.72 -6.55 8.92
C ALA A 35 -38.52 -7.48 8.59
N PRO A 36 -38.75 -8.77 8.32
CA PRO A 36 -37.66 -9.74 8.17
C PRO A 36 -36.85 -9.54 6.88
N ALA A 37 -35.53 -9.71 7.02
CA ALA A 37 -34.53 -9.75 5.96
C ALA A 37 -34.82 -10.83 4.88
N PRO A 38 -34.32 -10.65 3.63
CA PRO A 38 -34.44 -11.66 2.59
C PRO A 38 -33.63 -12.93 2.92
N ASN A 39 -34.09 -14.05 2.36
CA ASN A 39 -33.70 -15.43 2.66
C ASN A 39 -32.18 -15.67 2.80
N LYS A 40 -31.77 -16.18 3.97
CA LYS A 40 -30.48 -16.85 4.19
C LYS A 40 -30.38 -18.07 3.26
N LEU A 41 -29.41 -18.05 2.34
CA LEU A 41 -28.99 -19.25 1.62
C LEU A 41 -28.17 -20.13 2.57
N LYS A 42 -28.70 -21.29 2.91
CA LYS A 42 -28.00 -22.35 3.63
C LYS A 42 -26.85 -22.86 2.76
N VAL A 43 -25.62 -22.72 3.24
CA VAL A 43 -24.49 -23.51 2.76
C VAL A 43 -24.67 -24.93 3.33
N GLU A 44 -25.05 -25.88 2.48
CA GLU A 44 -25.01 -27.31 2.82
C GLU A 44 -23.55 -27.77 2.72
N ALA A 45 -22.99 -28.18 3.85
CA ALA A 45 -21.67 -28.79 3.92
C ALA A 45 -21.68 -30.11 3.12
N ALA A 46 -20.71 -30.27 2.22
CA ALA A 46 -20.46 -31.52 1.53
C ALA A 46 -19.85 -32.53 2.54
N GLU A 47 -20.70 -33.34 3.16
CA GLU A 47 -20.29 -34.53 3.90
C GLU A 47 -20.18 -35.71 2.91
N THR A 48 -18.95 -36.11 2.59
CA THR A 48 -18.66 -37.40 1.95
C THR A 48 -18.84 -38.53 2.95
N GLU A 49 -20.03 -39.17 2.96
CA GLU A 49 -20.24 -40.46 3.60
C GLU A 49 -19.91 -41.61 2.64
N VAL A 50 -18.97 -42.46 3.04
CA VAL A 50 -18.66 -43.76 2.44
C VAL A 50 -19.37 -44.84 3.25
N HIS A 51 -20.23 -45.65 2.62
CA HIS A 51 -20.57 -47.01 3.08
C HIS A 51 -21.27 -47.83 1.95
N PRO A 52 -21.33 -49.19 2.04
CA PRO A 52 -20.95 -50.05 0.92
C PRO A 52 -22.08 -50.96 0.38
N ASP A 53 -21.78 -51.56 -0.76
CA ASP A 53 -22.24 -52.85 -1.29
C ASP A 53 -23.58 -52.97 -2.05
N ALA A 54 -23.41 -53.16 -3.36
CA ALA A 54 -24.00 -54.11 -4.30
C ALA A 54 -25.52 -54.25 -4.58
N SER A 55 -25.75 -54.29 -5.91
CA SER A 55 -26.75 -55.03 -6.68
C SER A 55 -28.14 -54.41 -6.88
N GLU A 56 -28.41 -53.91 -8.10
CA GLU A 56 -29.27 -54.61 -9.08
C GLU A 56 -29.21 -53.94 -10.46
N VAL A 57 -29.59 -54.71 -11.46
CA VAL A 57 -29.34 -54.56 -12.90
C VAL A 57 -30.54 -53.88 -13.58
N GLU A 58 -30.34 -52.99 -14.56
CA GLU A 58 -31.09 -52.96 -15.85
C GLU A 58 -30.58 -51.90 -16.86
N ASN A 59 -29.79 -52.38 -17.83
CA ASN A 59 -29.97 -52.26 -19.29
C ASN A 59 -30.43 -50.93 -19.94
N LEU A 60 -29.60 -50.41 -20.87
CA LEU A 60 -29.87 -50.16 -22.31
C LEU A 60 -28.60 -49.54 -23.00
N PRO A 61 -28.48 -49.52 -24.35
CA PRO A 61 -27.36 -50.15 -25.05
C PRO A 61 -26.28 -49.21 -25.62
N SER A 62 -25.11 -49.79 -25.90
CA SER A 62 -24.01 -49.23 -26.69
C SER A 62 -24.05 -49.72 -28.15
N PRO A 63 -23.41 -49.01 -29.10
CA PRO A 63 -22.60 -49.75 -30.06
C PRO A 63 -21.21 -49.14 -30.35
N ALA A 64 -20.22 -50.06 -30.32
CA ALA A 64 -19.01 -50.23 -31.15
C ALA A 64 -17.97 -49.09 -31.21
N SER A 65 -16.78 -49.21 -30.59
CA SER A 65 -15.65 -50.14 -30.76
C SER A 65 -14.76 -49.88 -31.99
N GLY A 66 -13.51 -49.51 -31.73
CA GLY A 66 -12.41 -49.53 -32.69
C GLY A 66 -11.10 -49.03 -32.11
N SER A 67 -10.43 -49.86 -31.30
CA SER A 67 -8.98 -49.74 -31.04
C SER A 67 -8.21 -50.48 -32.15
N PRO A 68 -6.95 -50.10 -32.41
CA PRO A 68 -5.90 -50.96 -31.84
C PRO A 68 -4.71 -50.20 -31.26
N ASP A 69 -4.07 -50.89 -30.31
CA ASP A 69 -2.85 -50.56 -29.60
C ASP A 69 -1.68 -50.13 -30.49
N THR A 70 -0.88 -49.17 -30.02
CA THR A 70 0.58 -49.38 -29.83
C THR A 70 1.15 -48.41 -28.79
N ASN A 71 2.02 -48.99 -27.97
CA ASN A 71 2.77 -48.46 -26.85
C ASN A 71 3.85 -47.41 -27.22
N ILE A 72 4.12 -46.50 -26.28
CA ILE A 72 5.41 -45.89 -25.91
C ILE A 72 6.03 -44.87 -26.89
N GLU A 73 5.97 -43.58 -26.54
CA GLU A 73 7.14 -42.78 -26.10
C GLU A 73 6.66 -41.45 -25.48
N SER A 74 7.24 -41.09 -24.34
CA SER A 74 6.94 -39.87 -23.61
C SER A 74 7.79 -38.72 -24.15
N ASP A 75 7.22 -37.95 -25.08
CA ASP A 75 7.77 -36.65 -25.44
C ASP A 75 7.12 -35.61 -24.53
N ARG A 76 7.84 -35.23 -23.46
CA ARG A 76 7.72 -33.90 -22.87
C ARG A 76 8.25 -32.94 -23.93
N GLU A 77 7.36 -32.43 -24.77
CA GLU A 77 7.65 -31.22 -25.52
C GLU A 77 7.89 -30.11 -24.50
N THR A 78 9.12 -29.62 -24.49
CA THR A 78 9.54 -28.37 -23.86
C THR A 78 8.60 -27.27 -24.32
N GLU A 79 7.77 -26.76 -23.40
CA GLU A 79 7.22 -25.42 -23.52
C GLU A 79 8.39 -24.46 -23.73
N THR A 80 8.49 -23.92 -24.93
CA THR A 80 9.36 -22.79 -25.21
C THR A 80 8.81 -21.60 -24.44
N ASP A 81 9.51 -21.20 -23.37
CA ASP A 81 9.35 -19.90 -22.69
C ASP A 81 9.44 -18.78 -23.72
N ILE A 82 8.28 -18.27 -24.16
CA ILE A 82 8.20 -17.00 -24.87
C ILE A 82 8.16 -15.93 -23.79
N ALA A 83 9.30 -15.31 -23.50
CA ALA A 83 9.35 -14.16 -22.60
C ALA A 83 8.40 -13.06 -23.12
N PRO A 84 7.66 -12.36 -22.25
CA PRO A 84 6.78 -11.27 -22.67
C PRO A 84 7.56 -10.23 -23.47
N GLU A 85 7.05 -9.84 -24.64
CA GLU A 85 7.71 -8.85 -25.51
C GLU A 85 7.75 -7.49 -24.79
N ILE A 86 8.98 -7.02 -24.50
CA ILE A 86 9.22 -5.65 -24.09
C ILE A 86 9.04 -4.76 -25.34
N PRO A 87 8.04 -3.86 -25.39
CA PRO A 87 7.94 -2.92 -26.49
C PRO A 87 9.21 -2.06 -26.52
N LYS A 88 9.79 -1.89 -27.71
CA LYS A 88 10.94 -0.99 -27.89
C LYS A 88 10.47 0.43 -27.62
N SER A 89 11.01 1.05 -26.56
CA SER A 89 10.97 2.49 -26.37
C SER A 89 11.54 3.19 -27.62
N THR A 90 11.00 4.38 -27.91
CA THR A 90 11.42 5.14 -29.09
C THR A 90 12.83 5.68 -28.84
N PRO A 91 13.79 5.53 -29.79
CA PRO A 91 15.12 6.09 -29.61
C PRO A 91 15.05 7.59 -29.30
N ILE A 92 15.65 7.98 -28.17
CA ILE A 92 15.71 9.37 -27.71
C ILE A 92 16.63 10.15 -28.65
N ASP A 93 16.11 11.21 -29.28
CA ASP A 93 16.88 12.11 -30.16
C ASP A 93 17.60 13.15 -29.27
N PRO A 94 18.95 13.20 -29.27
CA PRO A 94 19.69 14.13 -28.42
C PRO A 94 19.64 15.54 -29.03
N GLU A 95 18.51 16.24 -28.87
CA GLU A 95 18.47 17.69 -29.07
C GLU A 95 19.13 18.38 -27.86
N ASN A 96 20.39 18.82 -28.08
CA ASN A 96 21.18 19.82 -27.33
C ASN A 96 22.47 19.33 -26.65
N GLY A 97 23.49 19.02 -27.45
CA GLY A 97 24.72 19.84 -27.54
C GLY A 97 25.75 19.92 -26.39
N GLU A 98 25.50 19.40 -25.19
CA GLU A 98 26.52 19.22 -24.14
C GLU A 98 26.38 17.82 -23.53
N GLU A 99 27.13 16.86 -24.08
CA GLU A 99 27.17 15.45 -23.66
C GLU A 99 27.97 15.31 -22.36
N ASP A 100 27.31 15.46 -21.21
CA ASP A 100 27.76 14.76 -20.02
C ASP A 100 27.53 13.27 -20.27
N ASP A 101 28.57 12.44 -20.13
CA ASP A 101 28.47 10.98 -20.26
C ASP A 101 27.49 10.44 -19.20
N PRO A 102 26.27 9.98 -19.57
CA PRO A 102 25.28 9.55 -18.58
C PRO A 102 25.76 8.37 -17.73
N LEU A 103 26.74 7.60 -18.23
CA LEU A 103 27.30 6.45 -17.52
C LEU A 103 28.33 6.86 -16.45
N ALA A 104 28.76 8.13 -16.42
CA ALA A 104 29.73 8.62 -15.44
C ALA A 104 29.23 8.46 -13.98
N ARG A 105 27.90 8.43 -13.77
CA ARG A 105 27.29 8.16 -12.46
C ARG A 105 27.67 6.81 -11.86
N PHE A 106 28.04 5.83 -12.71
CA PHE A 106 28.36 4.47 -12.30
C PHE A 106 29.86 4.23 -12.03
N ALA A 107 30.67 5.30 -11.90
CA ALA A 107 32.13 5.22 -11.96
C ALA A 107 32.89 4.42 -10.87
N PRO A 108 32.35 3.94 -9.72
CA PRO A 108 33.06 2.92 -8.95
C PRO A 108 32.85 1.49 -9.51
N ASP A 109 31.75 1.24 -10.24
CA ASP A 109 31.28 -0.10 -10.61
C ASP A 109 30.95 -0.21 -12.12
N LEU A 110 31.56 0.64 -12.94
CA LEU A 110 31.24 0.80 -14.36
C LEU A 110 31.29 -0.51 -15.15
N ASP A 111 32.23 -1.41 -14.83
CA ASP A 111 32.37 -2.72 -15.50
C ASP A 111 31.11 -3.60 -15.28
N ARG A 112 30.52 -3.56 -14.07
CA ARG A 112 29.26 -4.25 -13.76
C ARG A 112 28.13 -3.70 -14.63
N PHE A 113 27.97 -2.38 -14.68
CA PHE A 113 26.90 -1.75 -15.48
C PHE A 113 27.09 -1.93 -16.98
N GLN A 114 28.33 -1.90 -17.50
CA GLN A 114 28.59 -2.21 -18.91
C GLN A 114 28.18 -3.65 -19.26
N THR A 115 28.38 -4.59 -18.34
CA THR A 115 27.95 -5.98 -18.51
C THR A 115 26.42 -6.08 -18.53
N LEU A 116 25.72 -5.36 -17.64
CA LEU A 116 24.26 -5.28 -17.63
C LEU A 116 23.71 -4.65 -18.92
N ILE A 117 24.32 -3.59 -19.43
CA ILE A 117 23.93 -2.94 -20.69
C ILE A 117 24.06 -3.90 -21.88
N GLU A 118 25.15 -4.65 -21.96
CA GLU A 118 25.30 -5.66 -23.02
C GLU A 118 24.28 -6.79 -22.87
N ALA A 119 24.01 -7.22 -21.63
CA ALA A 119 22.98 -8.20 -21.35
C ALA A 119 21.58 -7.71 -21.77
N ASP A 120 21.21 -6.46 -21.45
CA ASP A 120 19.95 -5.82 -21.84
C ASP A 120 19.79 -5.79 -23.37
N ARG A 121 20.84 -5.41 -24.09
CA ARG A 121 20.83 -5.40 -25.57
C ARG A 121 20.62 -6.79 -26.16
N LEU A 122 21.24 -7.82 -25.57
CA LEU A 122 21.03 -9.22 -25.97
C LEU A 122 19.60 -9.68 -25.63
N TYR A 123 19.08 -9.30 -24.47
CA TYR A 123 17.74 -9.62 -24.01
C TYR A 123 16.68 -9.05 -24.96
N LEU A 124 16.78 -7.75 -25.26
CA LEU A 124 15.91 -7.05 -26.22
C LEU A 124 16.05 -7.58 -27.67
N ALA A 125 17.17 -8.21 -28.00
CA ALA A 125 17.38 -8.89 -29.28
C ALA A 125 16.84 -10.33 -29.31
N GLY A 126 16.23 -10.82 -28.23
CA GLY A 126 15.71 -12.19 -28.09
C GLY A 126 16.80 -13.25 -27.88
N ARG A 127 18.05 -12.85 -27.57
CA ARG A 127 19.18 -13.74 -27.31
C ARG A 127 19.28 -14.08 -25.81
N TYR A 128 18.18 -14.58 -25.25
CA TYR A 128 17.99 -14.73 -23.80
C TYR A 128 19.08 -15.55 -23.10
N ALA A 129 19.51 -16.67 -23.66
CA ALA A 129 20.54 -17.51 -23.04
C ALA A 129 21.91 -16.80 -22.95
N GLU A 130 22.22 -15.90 -23.90
CA GLU A 130 23.47 -15.13 -23.89
C GLU A 130 23.36 -13.94 -22.94
N ALA A 131 22.20 -13.28 -22.91
CA ALA A 131 21.90 -12.23 -21.93
C ALA A 131 21.98 -12.77 -20.49
N GLU A 132 21.33 -13.90 -20.22
CA GLU A 132 21.32 -14.56 -18.92
C GLU A 132 22.73 -14.92 -18.45
N ALA A 133 23.60 -15.39 -19.36
CA ALA A 133 25.00 -15.66 -19.02
C ALA A 133 25.71 -14.40 -18.50
N LEU A 134 25.53 -13.26 -19.16
CA LEU A 134 26.11 -11.98 -18.74
C LEU A 134 25.48 -11.46 -17.44
N TYR A 135 24.15 -11.51 -17.29
CA TYR A 135 23.51 -11.14 -16.02
C TYR A 135 24.07 -11.96 -14.86
N ARG A 136 24.26 -13.27 -15.02
CA ARG A 136 24.82 -14.16 -13.99
C ARG A 136 26.28 -13.87 -13.63
N GLU A 137 27.05 -13.21 -14.50
CA GLU A 137 28.43 -12.80 -14.19
C GLU A 137 28.46 -11.69 -13.13
N VAL A 138 27.43 -10.84 -13.09
CA VAL A 138 27.39 -9.64 -12.22
C VAL A 138 26.28 -9.66 -11.17
N LYS A 139 25.33 -10.60 -11.29
CA LYS A 139 24.27 -10.84 -10.30
C LYS A 139 24.53 -12.19 -9.63
N PRO A 140 25.22 -12.23 -8.47
CA PRO A 140 25.46 -13.47 -7.77
C PRO A 140 24.11 -14.12 -7.39
N PRO A 141 24.03 -15.47 -7.37
CA PRO A 141 22.83 -16.14 -6.93
C PRO A 141 22.49 -15.72 -5.50
N PHE A 142 21.20 -15.75 -5.19
CA PHE A 142 20.72 -15.65 -3.82
C PHE A 142 21.38 -16.72 -2.95
N ALA A 143 21.57 -16.44 -1.67
CA ALA A 143 22.38 -17.29 -0.80
C ALA A 143 21.76 -18.70 -0.71
N GLU A 144 22.59 -19.75 -0.83
CA GLU A 144 22.12 -21.15 -0.76
C GLU A 144 21.53 -21.52 0.62
N ASP A 145 21.71 -20.68 1.64
CA ASP A 145 21.19 -20.88 2.99
C ASP A 145 19.72 -20.50 3.16
N LEU A 146 19.02 -20.09 2.10
CA LEU A 146 17.55 -19.97 2.10
C LEU A 146 16.86 -21.26 2.60
N ALA A 147 17.44 -22.44 2.33
CA ALA A 147 16.96 -23.72 2.85
C ALA A 147 17.13 -23.88 4.38
N ALA A 148 18.04 -23.11 5.00
CA ALA A 148 18.22 -23.05 6.45
C ALA A 148 17.33 -21.98 7.11
N PHE A 149 16.76 -21.05 6.34
CA PHE A 149 15.88 -19.97 6.80
C PHE A 149 14.40 -20.14 6.46
N SER A 150 14.04 -21.14 5.63
CA SER A 150 12.66 -21.59 5.42
C SER A 150 11.95 -21.84 6.76
N VAL A 151 11.10 -20.92 7.22
CA VAL A 151 10.17 -21.20 8.34
C VAL A 151 8.80 -20.56 8.11
N ARG A 152 8.28 -20.64 6.89
CA ARG A 152 6.82 -20.76 6.73
C ARG A 152 6.54 -22.09 6.05
N PRO A 153 6.18 -23.14 6.82
CA PRO A 153 5.90 -24.42 6.22
C PRO A 153 4.75 -24.30 5.23
N ALA A 154 4.84 -25.02 4.11
CA ALA A 154 3.79 -25.02 3.11
C ALA A 154 2.44 -25.42 3.76
N PRO A 155 1.35 -24.69 3.47
CA PRO A 155 0.06 -24.98 4.05
C PRO A 155 -0.43 -26.37 3.64
N PHE A 156 -1.10 -27.07 4.55
CA PHE A 156 -1.73 -28.35 4.27
C PHE A 156 -3.06 -28.50 4.99
N SER A 157 -3.93 -29.34 4.43
CA SER A 157 -5.28 -29.58 4.93
C SER A 157 -5.53 -30.99 5.45
N ASP A 158 -4.66 -31.95 5.13
CA ASP A 158 -4.83 -33.34 5.54
C ASP A 158 -4.41 -33.54 7.01
N PRO A 159 -5.34 -33.92 7.91
CA PRO A 159 -4.99 -34.18 9.31
C PRO A 159 -3.98 -35.31 9.50
N GLU A 160 -3.82 -36.23 8.53
CA GLU A 160 -2.81 -37.29 8.61
C GLU A 160 -1.37 -36.75 8.47
N SER A 161 -1.22 -35.55 7.91
CA SER A 161 0.07 -34.87 7.77
C SER A 161 0.51 -34.15 9.05
N LEU A 162 -0.33 -34.11 10.11
CA LEU A 162 0.02 -33.51 11.38
C LEU A 162 1.09 -34.31 12.14
N SER A 163 1.92 -33.59 12.89
CA SER A 163 2.80 -34.21 13.88
C SER A 163 2.00 -35.02 14.91
N PRO A 164 2.61 -36.00 15.61
CA PRO A 164 1.91 -36.71 16.69
C PRO A 164 1.32 -35.80 17.77
N ALA A 165 1.93 -34.65 18.03
CA ALA A 165 1.41 -33.63 18.95
C ALA A 165 0.21 -32.89 18.34
N GLY A 166 0.33 -32.41 17.10
CA GLY A 166 -0.76 -31.76 16.37
C GLY A 166 -1.99 -32.65 16.21
N ALA A 167 -1.78 -33.94 15.91
CA ALA A 167 -2.86 -34.93 15.81
C ALA A 167 -3.60 -35.14 17.15
N VAL A 168 -2.92 -34.96 18.29
CA VAL A 168 -3.57 -34.95 19.61
C VAL A 168 -4.47 -33.72 19.74
N TYR A 169 -3.96 -32.52 19.42
CA TYR A 169 -4.77 -31.29 19.50
C TYR A 169 -6.02 -31.36 18.60
N TRP A 170 -5.86 -31.85 17.36
CA TRP A 170 -6.96 -32.04 16.43
C TRP A 170 -8.01 -33.04 16.95
N ARG A 171 -7.59 -34.19 17.48
CA ARG A 171 -8.51 -35.18 18.05
C ARG A 171 -9.23 -34.67 19.29
N GLU A 172 -8.52 -33.99 20.20
CA GLU A 172 -9.12 -33.46 21.42
C GLU A 172 -10.15 -32.36 21.12
N SER A 173 -9.86 -31.46 20.17
CA SER A 173 -10.84 -30.46 19.70
C SER A 173 -12.07 -31.10 19.08
N THR A 174 -11.89 -32.16 18.28
CA THR A 174 -12.99 -32.93 17.67
C THR A 174 -13.88 -33.55 18.75
N ALA A 175 -13.29 -34.24 19.73
CA ALA A 175 -14.04 -34.82 20.85
C ALA A 175 -14.71 -33.76 21.74
N GLY A 176 -14.07 -32.59 21.89
CA GLY A 176 -14.63 -31.44 22.58
C GLY A 176 -15.90 -30.93 21.89
N LEU A 177 -15.89 -30.84 20.55
CA LEU A 177 -17.04 -30.43 19.75
C LEU A 177 -18.22 -31.39 19.89
N GLU A 178 -17.97 -32.70 19.78
CA GLU A 178 -19.00 -33.74 19.96
C GLU A 178 -19.65 -33.69 21.35
N GLN A 179 -18.89 -33.31 22.38
CA GLN A 179 -19.34 -33.27 23.77
C GLN A 179 -19.83 -31.88 24.21
N GLY A 180 -19.68 -30.85 23.38
CA GLY A 180 -19.97 -29.47 23.74
C GLY A 180 -19.10 -28.91 24.88
N LEU A 181 -17.85 -29.38 25.03
CA LEU A 181 -16.95 -29.00 26.12
C LEU A 181 -15.98 -27.91 25.69
N GLU A 182 -16.25 -26.66 26.07
CA GLU A 182 -15.50 -25.47 25.60
C GLU A 182 -13.98 -25.56 25.80
N THR A 183 -13.52 -25.97 26.99
CA THR A 183 -12.08 -26.08 27.27
C THR A 183 -11.39 -27.14 26.42
N ARG A 184 -12.11 -28.18 25.99
CA ARG A 184 -11.61 -29.21 25.08
C ARG A 184 -11.70 -28.79 23.62
N ILE A 185 -12.39 -27.70 23.30
CA ILE A 185 -12.46 -27.15 21.95
C ILE A 185 -11.39 -26.07 21.77
N PHE A 186 -11.42 -25.02 22.59
CA PHE A 186 -10.60 -23.83 22.39
C PHE A 186 -9.11 -24.08 22.66
N VAL A 187 -8.76 -24.61 23.84
CA VAL A 187 -7.35 -24.80 24.22
C VAL A 187 -6.58 -25.66 23.20
N PRO A 188 -7.11 -26.81 22.72
CA PRO A 188 -6.41 -27.56 21.70
C PRO A 188 -6.35 -26.86 20.34
N LEU A 189 -7.38 -26.11 19.94
CA LEU A 189 -7.36 -25.38 18.66
C LEU A 189 -6.38 -24.21 18.67
N GLU A 190 -6.32 -23.46 19.76
CA GLU A 190 -5.36 -22.36 19.96
C GLU A 190 -3.91 -22.88 19.89
N LEU A 191 -3.62 -23.96 20.63
CA LEU A 191 -2.30 -24.60 20.57
C LEU A 191 -1.99 -25.18 19.19
N LEU A 192 -3.00 -25.70 18.49
CA LEU A 192 -2.82 -26.25 17.14
C LEU A 192 -2.40 -25.16 16.16
N ILE A 193 -3.06 -24.00 16.15
CA ILE A 193 -2.70 -22.91 15.23
C ILE A 193 -1.42 -22.18 15.64
N GLU A 194 -1.02 -22.26 16.91
CA GLU A 194 0.24 -21.69 17.41
C GLU A 194 1.43 -22.55 17.02
N GLU A 195 1.34 -23.87 17.23
CA GLU A 195 2.44 -24.82 16.99
C GLU A 195 2.47 -25.37 15.56
N HIS A 196 1.34 -25.34 14.86
CA HIS A 196 1.18 -25.82 13.47
C HIS A 196 0.38 -24.80 12.63
N PRO A 197 0.91 -23.58 12.45
CA PRO A 197 0.24 -22.53 11.67
C PRO A 197 -0.01 -22.94 10.21
N GLU A 198 0.72 -23.90 9.66
CA GLU A 198 0.52 -24.42 8.30
C GLU A 198 -0.72 -25.31 8.14
N PHE A 199 -1.33 -25.75 9.24
CA PHE A 199 -2.53 -26.59 9.19
C PHE A 199 -3.81 -25.76 9.10
N ILE A 200 -4.22 -25.48 7.86
CA ILE A 200 -5.35 -24.59 7.51
C ILE A 200 -6.67 -24.93 8.22
N PRO A 201 -7.09 -26.21 8.35
CA PRO A 201 -8.34 -26.55 9.02
C PRO A 201 -8.38 -26.15 10.51
N GLY A 202 -7.24 -25.95 11.15
CA GLY A 202 -7.17 -25.44 12.53
C GLY A 202 -7.81 -24.06 12.67
N TYR A 203 -7.40 -23.12 11.80
CA TYR A 203 -7.94 -21.76 11.77
C TYR A 203 -9.43 -21.73 11.41
N LEU A 204 -9.81 -22.41 10.33
CA LEU A 204 -11.20 -22.45 9.87
C LEU A 204 -12.14 -23.02 10.94
N ARG A 205 -11.70 -24.07 11.64
CA ARG A 205 -12.48 -24.65 12.74
C ARG A 205 -12.57 -23.71 13.92
N LEU A 206 -11.47 -23.09 14.34
CA LEU A 206 -11.48 -22.16 15.47
C LEU A 206 -12.40 -20.96 15.18
N ALA A 207 -12.25 -20.34 14.02
CA ALA A 207 -13.10 -19.23 13.58
C ALA A 207 -14.59 -19.63 13.51
N GLY A 208 -14.90 -20.79 12.92
CA GLY A 208 -16.29 -21.29 12.86
C GLY A 208 -16.90 -21.50 14.25
N VAL A 209 -16.13 -22.08 15.18
CA VAL A 209 -16.57 -22.31 16.57
C VAL A 209 -16.82 -21.01 17.33
N LEU A 210 -15.98 -19.99 17.10
CA LEU A 210 -16.11 -18.65 17.66
C LEU A 210 -17.38 -17.97 17.13
N ARG A 211 -17.56 -17.98 15.80
CA ARG A 211 -18.76 -17.44 15.14
C ARG A 211 -20.04 -18.09 15.64
N ASP A 212 -20.08 -19.42 15.74
CA ASP A 212 -21.26 -20.15 16.20
C ASP A 212 -21.63 -19.84 17.68
N ARG A 213 -20.77 -19.11 18.40
CA ARG A 213 -20.97 -18.64 19.78
C ARG A 213 -21.08 -17.12 19.88
N ASP A 214 -21.39 -16.45 18.78
CA ASP A 214 -21.50 -15.00 18.68
C ASP A 214 -20.19 -14.25 19.06
N ARG A 215 -19.01 -14.91 18.94
CA ARG A 215 -17.67 -14.32 19.16
C ARG A 215 -17.06 -13.88 17.83
N HIS A 216 -17.78 -13.03 17.11
CA HIS A 216 -17.49 -12.69 15.72
C HIS A 216 -16.18 -11.91 15.53
N GLU A 217 -15.89 -10.95 16.41
CA GLU A 217 -14.65 -10.17 16.37
C GLU A 217 -13.42 -11.06 16.51
N GLU A 218 -13.44 -11.99 17.46
CA GLU A 218 -12.35 -12.96 17.65
C GLU A 218 -12.23 -13.93 16.46
N ALA A 219 -13.35 -14.36 15.87
CA ALA A 219 -13.33 -15.18 14.66
C ALA A 219 -12.65 -14.44 13.50
N LEU A 220 -12.95 -13.15 13.35
CA LEU A 220 -12.39 -12.30 12.33
C LEU A 220 -10.88 -12.09 12.54
N GLU A 221 -10.43 -11.82 13.76
CA GLU A 221 -8.99 -11.69 14.09
C GLU A 221 -8.19 -12.97 13.73
N ILE A 222 -8.78 -14.14 14.00
CA ILE A 222 -8.16 -15.44 13.67
C ILE A 222 -8.06 -15.62 12.14
N LEU A 223 -9.13 -15.28 11.41
CA LEU A 223 -9.16 -15.41 9.94
C LEU A 223 -8.26 -14.39 9.26
N GLU A 224 -8.23 -13.15 9.75
CA GLU A 224 -7.35 -12.10 9.26
C GLU A 224 -5.88 -12.54 9.42
N ARG A 225 -5.49 -12.94 10.63
CA ARG A 225 -4.14 -13.47 10.88
C ARG A 225 -3.81 -14.65 9.96
N ALA A 226 -4.74 -15.56 9.75
CA ALA A 226 -4.52 -16.73 8.90
C ALA A 226 -4.36 -16.34 7.42
N ALA A 227 -5.25 -15.49 6.90
CA ALA A 227 -5.21 -15.00 5.53
C ALA A 227 -3.95 -14.15 5.28
N SER A 228 -3.46 -13.41 6.27
CA SER A 228 -2.19 -12.70 6.20
C SER A 228 -0.97 -13.63 6.19
N LEU A 229 -1.05 -14.77 6.89
CA LEU A 229 0.00 -15.78 6.88
C LEU A 229 0.04 -16.56 5.56
N TYR A 230 -1.13 -16.89 5.01
CA TYR A 230 -1.33 -17.70 3.81
C TYR A 230 -2.32 -17.01 2.83
N PRO A 231 -1.91 -15.91 2.19
CA PRO A 231 -2.80 -15.09 1.34
C PRO A 231 -3.23 -15.78 0.04
N THR A 232 -2.57 -16.87 -0.32
CA THR A 232 -2.88 -17.68 -1.50
C THR A 232 -3.79 -18.87 -1.19
N GLU A 233 -4.10 -19.14 0.09
CA GLU A 233 -4.95 -20.26 0.50
C GLU A 233 -6.43 -19.90 0.37
N PRO A 234 -7.13 -20.38 -0.67
CA PRO A 234 -8.45 -19.85 -1.01
C PRO A 234 -9.46 -20.06 0.12
N ALA A 235 -9.41 -21.20 0.80
CA ALA A 235 -10.36 -21.51 1.87
C ALA A 235 -10.29 -20.49 3.04
N LEU A 236 -9.09 -20.00 3.38
CA LEU A 236 -8.93 -18.98 4.42
C LEU A 236 -9.45 -17.63 3.96
N VAL A 237 -9.02 -17.18 2.78
CA VAL A 237 -9.36 -15.87 2.26
C VAL A 237 -10.87 -15.77 1.98
N GLU A 238 -11.46 -16.82 1.41
CA GLU A 238 -12.93 -16.88 1.22
C GLU A 238 -13.67 -16.80 2.56
N SER A 239 -13.24 -17.57 3.57
CA SER A 239 -13.86 -17.54 4.90
C SER A 239 -13.73 -16.16 5.56
N TYR A 240 -12.60 -15.49 5.37
CA TYR A 240 -12.35 -14.13 5.85
C TYR A 240 -13.29 -13.12 5.17
N ILE A 241 -13.40 -13.15 3.84
CA ILE A 241 -14.29 -12.26 3.07
C ILE A 241 -15.74 -12.42 3.51
N TYR A 242 -16.23 -13.66 3.65
CA TYR A 242 -17.61 -13.90 4.08
C TYR A 242 -17.85 -13.43 5.51
N HIS A 243 -16.87 -13.56 6.42
CA HIS A 243 -17.00 -13.04 7.79
C HIS A 243 -17.06 -11.51 7.82
N LEU A 244 -16.24 -10.81 7.01
CA LEU A 244 -16.33 -9.36 6.90
C LEU A 244 -17.73 -8.92 6.48
N ALA A 245 -18.30 -9.60 5.47
CA ALA A 245 -19.65 -9.30 4.99
C ALA A 245 -20.74 -9.63 6.04
N ASP A 246 -20.61 -10.75 6.75
CA ASP A 246 -21.55 -11.12 7.82
C ASP A 246 -21.57 -10.10 8.98
N GLU A 247 -20.42 -9.47 9.24
CA GLU A 247 -20.25 -8.40 10.24
C GLU A 247 -20.57 -6.99 9.71
N GLU A 248 -21.15 -6.88 8.51
CA GLU A 248 -21.51 -5.61 7.87
C GLU A 248 -20.30 -4.68 7.64
N LYS A 249 -19.07 -5.25 7.61
CA LYS A 249 -17.83 -4.54 7.24
C LYS A 249 -17.71 -4.45 5.72
N TRP A 250 -18.66 -3.75 5.11
CA TRP A 250 -18.92 -3.77 3.67
C TRP A 250 -17.73 -3.33 2.83
N LEU A 251 -17.01 -2.29 3.26
CA LEU A 251 -15.86 -1.80 2.49
C LEU A 251 -14.71 -2.80 2.54
N GLU A 252 -14.39 -3.31 3.72
CA GLU A 252 -13.33 -4.30 3.93
C GLU A 252 -13.66 -5.59 3.17
N ALA A 253 -14.92 -6.04 3.22
CA ALA A 253 -15.39 -7.20 2.44
C ALA A 253 -15.24 -6.95 0.94
N SER A 254 -15.61 -5.76 0.45
CA SER A 254 -15.41 -5.36 -0.94
C SER A 254 -13.93 -5.40 -1.33
N ILE A 255 -13.07 -4.83 -0.50
CA ILE A 255 -11.63 -4.79 -0.75
C ILE A 255 -11.08 -6.21 -0.79
N ALA A 256 -11.27 -7.01 0.26
CA ALA A 256 -10.77 -8.37 0.36
C ALA A 256 -11.25 -9.27 -0.79
N ALA A 257 -12.51 -9.13 -1.22
CA ALA A 257 -13.05 -9.84 -2.38
C ALA A 257 -12.36 -9.46 -3.69
N ARG A 258 -12.08 -8.17 -3.89
CA ARG A 258 -11.34 -7.68 -5.05
C ARG A 258 -9.88 -8.17 -5.01
N GLN A 259 -9.24 -8.13 -3.84
CA GLN A 259 -7.89 -8.68 -3.62
C GLN A 259 -7.82 -10.18 -3.97
N PHE A 260 -8.80 -10.97 -3.54
CA PHE A 260 -8.89 -12.40 -3.90
C PHE A 260 -8.89 -12.60 -5.41
N ALA A 261 -9.73 -11.85 -6.14
CA ALA A 261 -9.85 -11.98 -7.58
C ALA A 261 -8.60 -11.54 -8.36
N ILE A 262 -7.76 -10.68 -7.76
CA ILE A 262 -6.50 -10.18 -8.32
C ILE A 262 -5.36 -11.16 -8.02
N LEU A 263 -5.26 -11.63 -6.77
CA LEU A 263 -4.19 -12.54 -6.34
C LEU A 263 -4.39 -13.96 -6.88
N LEU A 264 -5.64 -14.41 -7.01
CA LEU A 264 -6.02 -15.77 -7.44
C LEU A 264 -6.87 -15.75 -8.72
N PRO A 265 -6.38 -15.21 -9.85
CA PRO A 265 -7.20 -14.99 -11.05
C PRO A 265 -7.67 -16.29 -11.72
N GLU A 266 -6.91 -17.38 -11.58
CA GLU A 266 -7.24 -18.71 -12.10
C GLU A 266 -8.20 -19.49 -11.20
N HIS A 267 -8.52 -18.99 -10.00
CA HIS A 267 -9.40 -19.69 -9.08
C HIS A 267 -10.86 -19.65 -9.59
N PRO A 268 -11.63 -20.75 -9.52
CA PRO A 268 -13.00 -20.79 -10.05
C PRO A 268 -13.95 -19.72 -9.51
N ASN A 269 -13.69 -19.21 -8.29
CA ASN A 269 -14.49 -18.18 -7.66
C ASN A 269 -14.00 -16.74 -7.96
N ALA A 270 -12.92 -16.53 -8.71
CA ALA A 270 -12.35 -15.20 -8.93
C ALA A 270 -13.36 -14.22 -9.54
N GLU A 271 -14.06 -14.60 -10.62
CA GLU A 271 -15.09 -13.78 -11.25
C GLU A 271 -16.27 -13.50 -10.32
N ARG A 272 -16.67 -14.51 -9.53
CA ARG A 272 -17.71 -14.36 -8.52
C ARG A 272 -17.32 -13.33 -7.46
N PHE A 273 -16.08 -13.35 -6.99
CA PHE A 273 -15.61 -12.39 -6.00
C PHE A 273 -15.43 -10.98 -6.58
N ARG A 274 -15.19 -10.80 -7.89
CA ARG A 274 -15.28 -9.48 -8.52
C ARG A 274 -16.69 -8.91 -8.40
N GLY A 275 -17.71 -9.69 -8.76
CA GLY A 275 -19.11 -9.27 -8.61
C GLY A 275 -19.49 -9.03 -7.15
N PHE A 276 -19.05 -9.91 -6.25
CA PHE A 276 -19.28 -9.76 -4.81
C PHE A 276 -18.63 -8.48 -4.24
N ALA A 277 -17.43 -8.12 -4.72
CA ALA A 277 -16.77 -6.88 -4.31
C ALA A 277 -17.64 -5.66 -4.65
N ASP A 278 -18.20 -5.61 -5.85
CA ASP A 278 -19.04 -4.51 -6.28
C ASP A 278 -20.36 -4.44 -5.48
N GLU A 279 -20.97 -5.60 -5.19
CA GLU A 279 -22.15 -5.70 -4.33
C GLU A 279 -21.87 -5.14 -2.92
N MET A 280 -20.76 -5.54 -2.30
CA MET A 280 -20.37 -5.06 -0.96
C MET A 280 -20.06 -3.55 -0.97
N PHE A 281 -19.42 -3.05 -2.03
CA PHE A 281 -19.17 -1.61 -2.17
C PHE A 281 -20.47 -0.81 -2.27
N GLU A 282 -21.48 -1.33 -2.97
CA GLU A 282 -22.80 -0.71 -3.01
C GLU A 282 -23.46 -0.63 -1.63
N GLU A 283 -23.32 -1.69 -0.80
CA GLU A 283 -23.82 -1.67 0.58
C GLU A 283 -23.09 -0.64 1.43
N PHE A 284 -21.75 -0.57 1.34
CA PHE A 284 -20.98 0.50 1.99
C PHE A 284 -21.51 1.89 1.62
N GLN A 285 -21.77 2.13 0.33
CA GLN A 285 -22.32 3.41 -0.10
C GLN A 285 -23.74 3.66 0.41
N ARG A 286 -24.57 2.62 0.58
CA ARG A 286 -25.92 2.76 1.15
C ARG A 286 -25.86 3.13 2.62
N ASP A 287 -25.01 2.46 3.38
CA ASP A 287 -24.81 2.73 4.80
C ASP A 287 -24.23 4.12 5.02
N LEU A 288 -23.20 4.50 4.26
CA LEU A 288 -22.64 5.84 4.32
C LEU A 288 -23.69 6.93 3.98
N ARG A 289 -24.56 6.70 2.98
CA ARG A 289 -25.67 7.64 2.68
C ARG A 289 -26.68 7.70 3.84
N ALA A 290 -26.97 6.58 4.49
CA ALA A 290 -27.86 6.53 5.64
C ALA A 290 -27.28 7.32 6.82
N ASP A 291 -26.01 7.07 7.16
CA ASP A 291 -25.26 7.76 8.21
C ASP A 291 -25.16 9.27 7.96
N LEU A 292 -24.93 9.68 6.71
CA LEU A 292 -24.90 11.10 6.35
C LEU A 292 -26.28 11.76 6.45
N ARG A 293 -27.35 11.05 6.10
CA ARG A 293 -28.73 11.53 6.25
C ARG A 293 -29.10 11.71 7.73
N GLU A 294 -28.64 10.81 8.59
CA GLU A 294 -28.85 10.88 10.04
C GLU A 294 -27.95 11.95 10.69
N SER A 295 -26.69 12.06 10.25
CA SER A 295 -25.68 13.01 10.75
C SER A 295 -25.84 14.43 10.19
N ALA A 296 -26.68 14.65 9.17
CA ALA A 296 -27.03 15.98 8.66
C ALA A 296 -27.63 16.92 9.74
N ILE A 297 -28.04 16.38 10.89
CA ILE A 297 -28.50 17.14 12.06
C ILE A 297 -27.32 17.64 12.93
N ALA A 298 -26.11 17.07 12.83
CA ALA A 298 -24.96 17.37 13.69
C ALA A 298 -23.86 18.22 13.02
N SER A 299 -23.65 18.12 11.70
CA SER A 299 -22.45 18.66 11.03
C SER A 299 -22.49 20.13 10.61
N VAL A 300 -23.62 20.82 10.79
CA VAL A 300 -23.78 22.24 10.40
C VAL A 300 -22.94 23.19 11.25
N PHE A 301 -22.40 22.76 12.40
CA PHE A 301 -21.69 23.65 13.33
C PHE A 301 -20.16 23.73 13.18
N THR A 302 -19.50 22.85 12.42
CA THR A 302 -18.01 22.71 12.49
C THR A 302 -17.25 23.22 11.25
N GLY A 303 -17.87 23.27 10.07
CA GLY A 303 -17.16 23.55 8.80
C GLY A 303 -16.62 24.98 8.62
N ALA A 304 -17.14 25.97 9.36
CA ALA A 304 -16.75 27.37 9.15
C ALA A 304 -15.40 27.77 9.79
N VAL A 305 -14.79 26.92 10.61
CA VAL A 305 -13.56 27.25 11.37
C VAL A 305 -12.28 26.80 10.65
N GLY A 306 -12.32 25.74 9.84
CA GLY A 306 -11.13 25.14 9.20
C GLY A 306 -10.43 26.06 8.20
N VAL A 307 -11.18 26.68 7.28
CA VAL A 307 -10.64 27.57 6.22
C VAL A 307 -9.86 28.75 6.79
N PHE A 308 -10.24 29.27 7.96
CA PHE A 308 -9.63 30.48 8.53
C PHE A 308 -8.31 30.20 9.28
N VAL A 309 -7.98 28.93 9.54
CA VAL A 309 -6.85 28.53 10.39
C VAL A 309 -5.69 27.95 9.59
N THR A 310 -5.95 27.19 8.52
CA THR A 310 -4.93 26.34 7.88
C THR A 310 -4.33 26.89 6.58
N GLY A 311 -5.01 27.80 5.87
CA GLY A 311 -4.48 28.41 4.63
C GLY A 311 -4.31 27.46 3.44
N SER A 312 -4.65 26.17 3.57
CA SER A 312 -4.63 25.16 2.51
C SER A 312 -6.07 24.77 2.10
N PRO A 313 -6.40 24.71 0.79
CA PRO A 313 -7.73 24.36 0.32
C PRO A 313 -8.16 22.92 0.67
N LEU A 314 -7.21 21.99 0.82
CA LEU A 314 -7.50 20.60 1.20
C LEU A 314 -7.55 20.34 2.70
N ALA A 315 -6.76 21.05 3.50
CA ALA A 315 -6.88 21.04 4.97
C ALA A 315 -8.23 21.60 5.47
N ALA A 316 -9.02 22.15 4.53
CA ALA A 316 -10.32 22.76 4.76
C ALA A 316 -11.49 21.96 4.20
N LEU A 317 -11.30 20.73 3.66
CA LEU A 317 -12.43 19.89 3.30
C LEU A 317 -13.25 19.61 4.57
N PRO A 318 -14.49 20.14 4.70
CA PRO A 318 -15.36 19.75 5.78
C PRO A 318 -15.54 18.23 5.73
N THR A 319 -15.64 17.57 6.88
CA THR A 319 -15.89 16.11 6.97
C THR A 319 -17.02 15.63 6.05
N LEU A 320 -18.03 16.48 5.85
CA LEU A 320 -19.12 16.25 4.90
C LEU A 320 -18.66 16.21 3.42
N GLN A 321 -17.73 17.06 2.99
CA GLN A 321 -17.22 17.02 1.62
C GLN A 321 -16.37 15.77 1.37
N LEU A 322 -15.53 15.36 2.34
CA LEU A 322 -14.76 14.12 2.21
C LEU A 322 -15.69 12.89 2.19
N ALA A 323 -16.73 12.86 3.03
CA ALA A 323 -17.72 11.78 3.00
C ALA A 323 -18.55 11.75 1.70
N LEU A 324 -18.89 12.91 1.13
CA LEU A 324 -19.52 12.98 -0.20
C LEU A 324 -18.57 12.50 -1.31
N LEU A 325 -17.28 12.81 -1.20
CA LEU A 325 -16.26 12.36 -2.14
C LEU A 325 -16.07 10.84 -2.08
N LEU A 326 -16.03 10.25 -0.88
CA LEU A 326 -16.00 8.81 -0.68
C LEU A 326 -17.21 8.09 -1.29
N LEU A 327 -18.40 8.72 -1.28
CA LEU A 327 -19.59 8.20 -1.97
C LEU A 327 -19.48 8.23 -3.50
N GLU A 328 -18.68 9.13 -4.07
CA GLU A 328 -18.42 9.18 -5.51
C GLU A 328 -17.42 8.10 -5.95
N GLY A 329 -16.69 7.51 -5.00
CA GLY A 329 -15.79 6.38 -5.23
C GLY A 329 -14.32 6.78 -5.29
N GLU A 330 -13.49 5.75 -5.45
CA GLU A 330 -12.04 5.86 -5.32
C GLU A 330 -11.41 6.82 -6.34
N ASP A 331 -11.80 6.73 -7.61
CA ASP A 331 -11.25 7.54 -8.69
C ASP A 331 -11.45 9.04 -8.46
N ARG A 332 -12.65 9.40 -7.99
CA ARG A 332 -12.99 10.79 -7.72
C ARG A 332 -12.19 11.36 -6.55
N VAL A 333 -11.96 10.53 -5.53
CA VAL A 333 -11.06 10.89 -4.42
C VAL A 333 -9.67 11.20 -4.96
N GLY A 334 -9.12 10.31 -5.80
CA GLY A 334 -7.84 10.49 -6.47
C GLY A 334 -7.73 11.80 -7.25
N GLU A 335 -8.68 12.06 -8.15
CA GLU A 335 -8.72 13.27 -8.97
C GLU A 335 -8.65 14.55 -8.12
N LYS A 336 -9.34 14.57 -6.97
CA LYS A 336 -9.31 15.73 -6.08
C LYS A 336 -8.00 15.94 -5.36
N PHE A 337 -7.27 14.88 -5.06
CA PHE A 337 -5.93 15.03 -4.52
C PHE A 337 -4.92 15.42 -5.59
N VAL A 338 -5.07 14.93 -6.83
CA VAL A 338 -4.26 15.37 -7.97
C VAL A 338 -4.44 16.85 -8.25
N ASP A 339 -5.68 17.36 -8.26
CA ASP A 339 -5.97 18.80 -8.43
C ASP A 339 -5.15 19.64 -7.45
N ALA A 340 -5.07 19.20 -6.19
CA ALA A 340 -4.35 19.92 -5.16
C ALA A 340 -2.84 19.69 -5.16
N ALA A 341 -2.38 18.51 -5.59
CA ALA A 341 -0.97 18.21 -5.80
C ALA A 341 -0.40 19.13 -6.88
N ARG A 342 -1.12 19.33 -7.98
CA ARG A 342 -0.74 20.27 -9.06
C ARG A 342 -0.62 21.72 -8.58
N GLU A 343 -1.36 22.10 -7.54
CA GLU A 343 -1.29 23.45 -6.94
C GLU A 343 -0.15 23.61 -5.93
N GLN A 344 0.29 22.52 -5.29
CA GLN A 344 1.16 22.57 -4.10
C GLN A 344 2.56 21.96 -4.32
N LEU A 345 2.73 21.10 -5.33
CA LEU A 345 3.95 20.35 -5.56
C LEU A 345 4.66 20.80 -6.84
N PRO A 346 6.00 20.80 -6.87
CA PRO A 346 6.77 21.10 -8.07
C PRO A 346 6.79 19.88 -8.99
N LEU A 347 5.73 19.69 -9.77
CA LEU A 347 5.63 18.58 -10.72
C LEU A 347 6.54 18.82 -11.94
N VAL A 348 7.21 17.75 -12.40
CA VAL A 348 8.01 17.76 -13.63
C VAL A 348 7.09 17.85 -14.85
N GLU A 349 7.39 18.76 -15.78
CA GLU A 349 6.70 18.89 -17.08
C GLU A 349 7.56 18.39 -18.26
N ASP A 350 8.80 17.98 -18.00
CA ASP A 350 9.73 17.51 -19.04
C ASP A 350 9.25 16.18 -19.64
N THR A 351 8.92 16.20 -20.93
CA THR A 351 8.32 15.04 -21.61
C THR A 351 9.24 13.82 -21.66
N MET A 352 10.57 14.00 -21.69
CA MET A 352 11.49 12.85 -21.66
C MET A 352 11.36 12.09 -20.34
N VAL A 353 11.21 12.80 -19.22
CA VAL A 353 11.05 12.20 -17.90
C VAL A 353 9.63 11.69 -17.68
N THR A 354 8.61 12.50 -18.01
CA THR A 354 7.22 12.13 -17.74
C THR A 354 6.75 10.99 -18.62
N ASP A 355 7.11 10.97 -19.91
CA ASP A 355 6.70 9.88 -20.81
C ASP A 355 7.39 8.58 -20.40
N TYR A 356 8.67 8.62 -20.01
CA TYR A 356 9.40 7.44 -19.54
C TYR A 356 8.77 6.80 -18.29
N VAL A 357 8.49 7.61 -17.26
CA VAL A 357 7.85 7.11 -16.03
C VAL A 357 6.43 6.64 -16.32
N ASN A 358 5.69 7.34 -17.18
CA ASN A 358 4.36 6.92 -17.59
C ASN A 358 4.39 5.61 -18.39
N ASP A 359 5.35 5.40 -19.29
CA ASP A 359 5.45 4.17 -20.08
C ASP A 359 5.70 2.94 -19.19
N ILE A 360 6.60 3.05 -18.21
CA ILE A 360 6.82 2.02 -17.19
C ILE A 360 5.51 1.79 -16.41
N GLY A 361 4.92 2.87 -15.89
CA GLY A 361 3.71 2.81 -15.09
C GLY A 361 2.53 2.16 -15.81
N GLN A 362 2.24 2.57 -17.04
CA GLN A 362 1.15 2.03 -17.85
C GLN A 362 1.37 0.56 -18.22
N ARG A 363 2.63 0.17 -18.49
CA ARG A 363 2.99 -1.23 -18.70
C ARG A 363 2.67 -2.08 -17.48
N LEU A 364 3.08 -1.64 -16.28
CA LEU A 364 2.77 -2.33 -15.03
C LEU A 364 1.25 -2.36 -14.77
N ALA A 365 0.57 -1.22 -14.93
CA ALA A 365 -0.89 -1.08 -14.74
C ALA A 365 -1.69 -2.08 -15.58
N SER A 366 -1.30 -2.29 -16.83
CA SER A 366 -1.97 -3.23 -17.74
C SER A 366 -1.98 -4.69 -17.25
N LEU A 367 -1.09 -5.04 -16.31
CA LEU A 367 -0.89 -6.39 -15.78
C LEU A 367 -1.50 -6.59 -14.38
N THR A 368 -2.08 -5.54 -13.79
CA THR A 368 -2.67 -5.60 -12.44
C THR A 368 -4.04 -6.28 -12.42
N GLY A 369 -4.72 -6.36 -13.57
CA GLY A 369 -6.05 -6.94 -13.69
C GLY A 369 -7.19 -6.06 -13.16
N ARG A 370 -6.92 -4.79 -12.81
CA ARG A 370 -7.92 -3.81 -12.40
C ARG A 370 -7.94 -2.64 -13.38
N GLU A 371 -9.12 -2.25 -13.85
CA GLU A 371 -9.29 -1.06 -14.69
C GLU A 371 -9.44 0.17 -13.80
N MET A 372 -8.56 1.15 -13.99
CA MET A 372 -8.60 2.49 -13.40
C MET A 372 -8.00 3.49 -14.41
N ASP A 373 -8.22 4.79 -14.16
CA ASP A 373 -7.54 5.84 -14.92
C ASP A 373 -6.14 6.08 -14.32
N TYR A 374 -5.18 5.22 -14.65
CA TYR A 374 -3.83 5.28 -14.08
C TYR A 374 -3.07 6.51 -14.56
N GLU A 375 -2.49 7.27 -13.62
CA GLU A 375 -1.71 8.46 -13.91
C GLU A 375 -0.42 8.47 -13.08
N PHE A 376 0.69 8.84 -13.71
CA PHE A 376 2.02 8.82 -13.10
C PHE A 376 2.64 10.21 -13.11
N TYR A 377 3.20 10.62 -11.98
CA TYR A 377 3.69 11.97 -11.74
C TYR A 377 5.10 11.93 -11.15
N VAL A 378 5.94 12.86 -11.59
CA VAL A 378 7.27 13.05 -11.00
C VAL A 378 7.31 14.37 -10.25
N ILE A 379 7.79 14.34 -9.00
CA ILE A 379 7.94 15.51 -8.13
C ILE A 379 9.43 15.89 -8.08
N LEU A 380 9.74 17.18 -8.27
CA LEU A 380 11.07 17.73 -8.05
C LEU A 380 11.35 17.87 -6.55
N ASP A 381 11.58 16.73 -5.92
CA ASP A 381 11.98 16.59 -4.52
C ASP A 381 13.16 15.62 -4.44
N ASP A 382 14.18 15.96 -3.65
CA ASP A 382 15.44 15.20 -3.53
C ASP A 382 15.33 14.02 -2.56
N SER A 383 14.23 13.91 -1.82
CA SER A 383 13.95 12.75 -0.98
C SER A 383 13.65 11.50 -1.80
N ILE A 384 14.05 10.35 -1.24
CA ILE A 384 13.76 9.04 -1.82
C ILE A 384 12.35 8.66 -1.36
N ASN A 385 11.35 9.02 -2.16
CA ASN A 385 9.96 8.69 -1.85
C ASN A 385 9.14 8.40 -3.12
N ALA A 386 8.07 7.63 -2.94
CA ALA A 386 7.00 7.43 -3.89
C ALA A 386 5.72 7.10 -3.10
N PHE A 387 4.57 7.41 -3.65
CA PHE A 387 3.29 7.10 -3.02
C PHE A 387 2.19 6.95 -4.06
N ALA A 388 1.23 6.09 -3.76
CA ALA A 388 -0.01 6.00 -4.52
C ALA A 388 -1.20 6.63 -3.78
N LEU A 389 -1.97 7.43 -4.51
CA LEU A 389 -3.27 7.93 -4.08
C LEU A 389 -4.39 7.05 -4.65
N PRO A 390 -5.58 7.09 -4.03
CA PRO A 390 -6.78 6.41 -4.55
C PRO A 390 -6.98 6.61 -6.05
N GLY A 391 -7.44 5.57 -6.75
CA GLY A 391 -7.83 5.69 -8.16
C GLY A 391 -6.65 5.67 -9.14
N GLY A 392 -5.54 5.04 -8.76
CA GLY A 392 -4.42 4.78 -9.65
C GLY A 392 -3.50 5.97 -9.91
N LYS A 393 -3.45 6.96 -9.01
CA LYS A 393 -2.56 8.14 -9.17
C LYS A 393 -1.26 7.88 -8.40
N VAL A 394 -0.16 7.69 -9.10
CA VAL A 394 1.13 7.33 -8.52
C VAL A 394 2.10 8.50 -8.67
N PHE A 395 2.78 8.85 -7.59
CA PHE A 395 3.78 9.91 -7.55
C PHE A 395 5.12 9.32 -7.18
N VAL A 396 6.18 9.74 -7.87
CA VAL A 396 7.56 9.37 -7.57
C VAL A 396 8.40 10.63 -7.44
N HIS A 397 9.24 10.69 -6.42
CA HIS A 397 10.16 11.79 -6.24
C HIS A 397 11.38 11.61 -7.14
N ALA A 398 11.91 12.71 -7.66
CA ALA A 398 13.14 12.70 -8.45
C ALA A 398 14.32 12.10 -7.66
N GLY A 399 14.37 12.29 -6.33
CA GLY A 399 15.33 11.60 -5.45
C GLY A 399 15.25 10.08 -5.53
N ALA A 400 14.04 9.50 -5.65
CA ALA A 400 13.87 8.06 -5.85
C ALA A 400 14.39 7.61 -7.23
N ILE A 401 14.11 8.37 -8.29
CA ILE A 401 14.65 8.08 -9.64
C ILE A 401 16.18 8.13 -9.63
N LEU A 402 16.78 9.13 -8.98
CA LEU A 402 18.23 9.25 -8.89
C LEU A 402 18.88 8.19 -8.00
N ALA A 403 18.12 7.61 -7.07
CA ALA A 403 18.58 6.64 -6.09
C ALA A 403 18.69 5.20 -6.62
N MET A 404 17.86 4.81 -7.59
CA MET A 404 17.84 3.46 -8.15
C MET A 404 18.97 3.26 -9.19
N GLU A 405 19.47 2.04 -9.31
CA GLU A 405 20.55 1.67 -10.23
C GLU A 405 20.04 1.22 -11.61
N SER A 406 18.78 0.80 -11.73
CA SER A 406 18.20 0.28 -12.98
C SER A 406 16.72 0.66 -13.17
N GLU A 407 16.22 0.51 -14.40
CA GLU A 407 14.79 0.65 -14.72
C GLU A 407 13.97 -0.42 -13.99
N ALA A 408 14.50 -1.64 -13.84
CA ALA A 408 13.82 -2.71 -13.11
C ALA A 408 13.60 -2.37 -11.63
N GLU A 409 14.51 -1.64 -10.99
CA GLU A 409 14.34 -1.13 -9.63
C GLU A 409 13.26 -0.05 -9.53
N LEU A 410 13.30 0.94 -10.43
CA LEU A 410 12.23 1.95 -10.51
C LEU A 410 10.87 1.29 -10.81
N ALA A 411 10.82 0.33 -11.73
CA ALA A 411 9.63 -0.44 -12.02
C ALA A 411 9.17 -1.25 -10.80
N GLY A 412 10.08 -1.80 -10.01
CA GLY A 412 9.77 -2.50 -8.75
C GLY A 412 9.10 -1.57 -7.73
N LEU A 413 9.69 -0.39 -7.50
CA LEU A 413 9.11 0.67 -6.66
C LEU A 413 7.71 1.07 -7.15
N LEU A 414 7.56 1.36 -8.45
CA LEU A 414 6.28 1.74 -9.03
C LEU A 414 5.25 0.60 -8.97
N ALA A 415 5.66 -0.66 -9.16
CA ALA A 415 4.78 -1.81 -9.05
C ALA A 415 4.26 -2.02 -7.62
N HIS A 416 5.09 -1.72 -6.61
CA HIS A 416 4.69 -1.71 -5.21
C HIS A 416 3.63 -0.64 -4.93
N GLU A 417 3.90 0.61 -5.29
CA GLU A 417 2.94 1.72 -5.10
C GLU A 417 1.63 1.49 -5.86
N LEU A 418 1.74 1.03 -7.10
CA LEU A 418 0.60 0.65 -7.92
C LEU A 418 -0.23 -0.46 -7.26
N SER A 419 0.42 -1.40 -6.57
CA SER A 419 -0.27 -2.45 -5.83
C SER A 419 -1.07 -1.89 -4.64
N HIS A 420 -0.58 -0.86 -3.94
CA HIS A 420 -1.39 -0.16 -2.93
C HIS A 420 -2.66 0.46 -3.52
N ALA A 421 -2.57 1.11 -4.69
CA ALA A 421 -3.75 1.64 -5.39
C ALA A 421 -4.70 0.52 -5.86
N VAL A 422 -4.16 -0.51 -6.50
CA VAL A 422 -4.93 -1.65 -7.03
C VAL A 422 -5.67 -2.41 -5.92
N LEU A 423 -5.09 -2.46 -4.72
CA LEU A 423 -5.67 -3.11 -3.54
C LEU A 423 -6.46 -2.12 -2.65
N SER A 424 -6.67 -0.88 -3.10
CA SER A 424 -7.43 0.18 -2.40
C SER A 424 -6.93 0.50 -0.98
N HIS A 425 -5.66 0.25 -0.67
CA HIS A 425 -5.11 0.47 0.68
C HIS A 425 -5.24 1.94 1.11
N GLY A 426 -4.88 2.89 0.23
CA GLY A 426 -5.02 4.32 0.52
C GLY A 426 -6.47 4.77 0.72
N PHE A 427 -7.40 4.22 -0.06
CA PHE A 427 -8.82 4.52 0.09
C PHE A 427 -9.38 4.00 1.43
N GLN A 428 -9.00 2.78 1.82
CA GLN A 428 -9.33 2.21 3.13
C GLN A 428 -8.85 3.11 4.26
N ARG A 429 -7.60 3.58 4.20
CA ARG A 429 -7.04 4.50 5.22
C ARG A 429 -7.81 5.82 5.31
N ILE A 430 -8.25 6.39 4.19
CA ILE A 430 -9.08 7.61 4.20
C ILE A 430 -10.42 7.34 4.89
N VAL A 431 -11.07 6.22 4.58
CA VAL A 431 -12.35 5.85 5.18
C VAL A 431 -12.19 5.66 6.69
N ASP A 432 -11.16 4.92 7.11
CA ASP A 432 -10.89 4.66 8.52
C ASP A 432 -10.65 5.97 9.30
N ALA A 433 -9.84 6.87 8.72
CA ALA A 433 -9.57 8.17 9.29
C ALA A 433 -10.83 9.05 9.37
N THR A 434 -11.76 8.91 8.41
CA THR A 434 -12.98 9.74 8.34
C THR A 434 -14.09 9.23 9.25
N MET A 435 -14.27 7.91 9.37
CA MET A 435 -15.38 7.28 10.09
C MET A 435 -15.09 7.04 11.57
N PHE A 436 -13.86 6.62 11.91
CA PHE A 436 -13.51 6.28 13.29
C PHE A 436 -12.93 7.46 14.07
N SER A 437 -12.60 8.58 13.40
CA SER A 437 -12.30 9.82 14.10
C SER A 437 -13.59 10.47 14.61
N ASN A 438 -13.92 10.20 15.88
CA ASN A 438 -14.50 11.24 16.71
C ASN A 438 -13.67 12.51 16.43
N VAL A 439 -14.31 13.60 16.00
CA VAL A 439 -13.83 14.92 15.51
C VAL A 439 -12.56 15.52 16.19
N VAL A 440 -12.02 14.89 17.21
CA VAL A 440 -10.78 15.21 17.93
C VAL A 440 -9.51 14.58 17.29
N GLY A 441 -9.63 13.54 16.46
CA GLY A 441 -8.48 12.81 15.90
C GLY A 441 -7.84 13.41 14.64
N LEU A 442 -8.63 14.11 13.82
CA LEU A 442 -8.10 14.93 12.73
C LEU A 442 -7.61 16.26 13.32
N VAL A 443 -6.58 16.21 14.16
CA VAL A 443 -5.67 17.36 14.24
C VAL A 443 -4.94 17.28 12.91
N PRO A 444 -5.25 18.13 11.90
CA PRO A 444 -4.40 18.19 10.73
C PRO A 444 -2.99 18.37 11.27
N TYR A 445 -2.08 17.44 10.95
CA TYR A 445 -0.67 17.77 11.03
C TYR A 445 -0.51 19.09 10.29
N ALA A 446 0.45 19.91 10.71
CA ALA A 446 0.56 21.30 10.23
C ALA A 446 0.63 21.45 8.69
N GLY A 447 0.75 20.35 7.92
CA GLY A 447 0.76 20.26 6.45
C GLY A 447 -0.57 19.96 5.72
N GLY A 448 -1.64 19.52 6.39
CA GLY A 448 -2.96 19.26 5.76
C GLY A 448 -3.17 17.86 5.16
N LEU A 449 -4.40 17.57 4.69
CA LEU A 449 -4.83 16.21 4.29
C LEU A 449 -4.00 15.58 3.16
N LEU A 450 -3.50 16.38 2.21
CA LEU A 450 -2.61 15.88 1.15
C LEU A 450 -1.27 15.42 1.72
N SER A 451 -0.68 16.18 2.66
CA SER A 451 0.57 15.75 3.30
C SER A 451 0.33 14.50 4.13
N ASP A 452 -0.80 14.40 4.83
CA ASP A 452 -1.13 13.21 5.61
C ASP A 452 -1.19 11.95 4.73
N LEU A 453 -1.73 12.06 3.51
CA LEU A 453 -1.81 10.95 2.56
C LEU A 453 -0.47 10.53 1.97
N MET A 454 0.43 11.49 1.73
CA MET A 454 1.79 11.21 1.25
C MET A 454 2.62 10.41 2.27
N PHE A 455 2.25 10.51 3.54
CA PHE A 455 2.99 9.92 4.66
C PHE A 455 2.17 8.88 5.43
N PHE A 456 1.19 8.25 4.78
CA PHE A 456 0.46 7.13 5.39
C PHE A 456 1.39 5.94 5.60
N ASP A 457 1.34 5.40 6.82
CA ASP A 457 1.84 4.07 7.09
C ASP A 457 0.82 3.04 6.59
N TYR A 458 1.29 1.89 6.17
CA TYR A 458 0.42 0.76 5.87
C TYR A 458 0.65 -0.36 6.89
N SER A 459 -0.36 -1.23 7.05
CA SER A 459 -0.20 -2.37 7.94
C SER A 459 0.83 -3.34 7.35
N ARG A 460 1.43 -4.19 8.19
CA ARG A 460 2.37 -5.23 7.72
C ARG A 460 1.77 -6.15 6.66
N ASP A 461 0.46 -6.34 6.71
CA ASP A 461 -0.25 -7.19 5.77
C ASP A 461 -0.52 -6.47 4.46
N GLN A 462 -0.87 -5.18 4.50
CA GLN A 462 -0.97 -4.33 3.32
C GLN A 462 0.37 -4.24 2.57
N GLU A 463 1.48 -4.07 3.29
CA GLU A 463 2.84 -4.11 2.70
C GLU A 463 3.15 -5.46 2.05
N ARG A 464 2.80 -6.57 2.72
CA ARG A 464 3.00 -7.92 2.17
C ARG A 464 2.19 -8.14 0.90
N GLN A 465 0.93 -7.71 0.88
CA GLN A 465 0.07 -7.84 -0.29
C GLN A 465 0.61 -7.01 -1.46
N ALA A 466 1.09 -5.79 -1.19
CA ALA A 466 1.71 -4.93 -2.19
C ALA A 466 3.02 -5.52 -2.74
N ASP A 467 3.86 -6.10 -1.88
CA ASP A 467 5.10 -6.77 -2.29
C ASP A 467 4.84 -7.98 -3.20
N ILE A 468 3.87 -8.83 -2.83
CA ILE A 468 3.52 -10.03 -3.60
C ILE A 468 2.96 -9.64 -4.98
N LEU A 469 1.98 -8.74 -5.02
CA LEU A 469 1.38 -8.29 -6.27
C LEU A 469 2.40 -7.52 -7.12
N GLY A 470 3.16 -6.61 -6.51
CA GLY A 470 4.17 -5.79 -7.16
C GLY A 470 5.25 -6.63 -7.82
N THR A 471 5.81 -7.62 -7.11
CA THR A 471 6.80 -8.55 -7.67
C THR A 471 6.21 -9.35 -8.83
N ARG A 472 4.97 -9.85 -8.70
CA ARG A 472 4.30 -10.59 -9.79
C ARG A 472 4.09 -9.71 -11.02
N VAL A 473 3.64 -8.46 -10.84
CA VAL A 473 3.43 -7.50 -11.92
C VAL A 473 4.75 -7.14 -12.59
N LEU A 474 5.81 -6.91 -11.81
CA LEU A 474 7.16 -6.63 -12.28
C LEU A 474 7.69 -7.75 -13.19
N VAL A 475 7.58 -9.00 -12.73
CA VAL A 475 8.00 -10.19 -13.50
C VAL A 475 7.15 -10.37 -14.75
N SER A 476 5.83 -10.18 -14.64
CA SER A 476 4.90 -10.29 -15.78
C SER A 476 5.16 -9.22 -16.83
N ALA A 477 5.66 -8.05 -16.41
CA ALA A 477 6.10 -7.00 -17.31
C ALA A 477 7.39 -7.38 -18.03
N GLY A 478 8.17 -8.36 -17.57
CA GLY A 478 9.42 -8.80 -18.21
C GLY A 478 10.68 -8.16 -17.62
N TYR A 479 10.56 -7.45 -16.49
CA TYR A 479 11.69 -6.95 -15.73
C TYR A 479 12.34 -8.05 -14.89
N ALA A 480 13.58 -7.81 -14.46
CA ALA A 480 14.27 -8.65 -13.48
C ALA A 480 13.45 -8.77 -12.18
N ALA A 481 13.20 -10.01 -11.75
CA ALA A 481 12.34 -10.33 -10.60
C ALA A 481 12.78 -9.72 -9.26
N ASP A 482 14.06 -9.38 -9.14
CA ASP A 482 14.68 -8.81 -7.94
C ASP A 482 14.68 -7.27 -7.92
N GLY A 483 14.03 -6.59 -8.86
CA GLY A 483 13.96 -5.12 -8.87
C GLY A 483 13.40 -4.53 -7.57
N LEU A 484 12.24 -5.01 -7.08
CA LEU A 484 11.70 -4.57 -5.78
C LEU A 484 12.57 -5.01 -4.60
N TRP A 485 13.20 -6.19 -4.69
CA TRP A 485 14.11 -6.67 -3.65
C TRP A 485 15.35 -5.77 -3.54
N ASN A 486 15.95 -5.37 -4.66
CA ASN A 486 17.08 -4.43 -4.70
C ASN A 486 16.70 -3.08 -4.07
N VAL A 487 15.50 -2.55 -4.38
CA VAL A 487 14.98 -1.31 -3.77
C VAL A 487 14.97 -1.44 -2.24
N MET A 488 14.46 -2.56 -1.71
CA MET A 488 14.40 -2.79 -0.27
C MET A 488 15.79 -2.86 0.37
N VAL A 489 16.74 -3.53 -0.27
CA VAL A 489 18.13 -3.62 0.20
C VAL A 489 18.79 -2.25 0.21
N GLU A 490 18.66 -1.48 -0.89
CA GLU A 490 19.24 -0.15 -0.99
C GLU A 490 18.71 0.79 0.09
N LEU A 491 17.41 0.73 0.35
CA LEU A 491 16.76 1.54 1.37
C LEU A 491 17.11 1.11 2.79
N HIS A 492 17.25 -0.19 3.03
CA HIS A 492 17.70 -0.74 4.31
C HIS A 492 19.13 -0.30 4.65
N ASP A 493 20.04 -0.37 3.68
CA ASP A 493 21.44 0.05 3.85
C ASP A 493 21.58 1.56 4.07
N ARG A 494 20.62 2.36 3.58
CA ARG A 494 20.57 3.82 3.74
C ARG A 494 19.88 4.31 5.02
N ASP A 495 19.24 3.44 5.81
CA ASP A 495 18.38 3.79 6.97
C ASP A 495 19.15 4.41 8.17
N GLU A 496 20.43 4.77 8.00
CA GLU A 496 21.27 5.38 9.05
C GLU A 496 21.17 6.92 9.12
N SER A 497 20.41 7.60 8.25
CA SER A 497 20.32 9.08 8.20
C SER A 497 18.94 9.66 8.58
N PRO A 498 18.72 10.06 9.84
CA PRO A 498 17.41 10.48 10.38
C PRO A 498 16.91 11.88 9.93
N SER A 499 17.49 12.49 8.90
CA SER A 499 17.25 13.90 8.53
C SER A 499 16.51 14.12 7.21
N ILE A 500 16.23 13.08 6.41
CA ILE A 500 15.48 13.18 5.16
C ILE A 500 14.28 12.23 5.26
N PRO A 501 13.03 12.69 5.09
CA PRO A 501 11.88 11.79 4.95
C PRO A 501 12.16 10.78 3.84
N SER A 502 12.11 9.50 4.16
CA SER A 502 12.42 8.42 3.22
C SER A 502 11.19 7.53 3.02
N TRP A 503 11.14 6.81 1.91
CA TRP A 503 10.15 5.77 1.63
C TRP A 503 10.07 4.73 2.76
N VAL A 504 11.17 4.47 3.49
CA VAL A 504 11.21 3.59 4.66
C VAL A 504 10.35 4.10 5.84
N SER A 505 10.10 5.41 5.90
CA SER A 505 9.25 6.01 6.96
C SER A 505 7.79 5.58 6.83
N THR A 506 7.31 5.34 5.61
CA THR A 506 5.94 4.89 5.29
C THR A 506 5.88 3.40 4.96
N HIS A 507 6.94 2.86 4.36
CA HIS A 507 7.10 1.47 3.94
C HIS A 507 8.38 0.86 4.56
N PRO A 508 8.35 0.38 5.82
CA PRO A 508 9.56 -0.10 6.49
C PRO A 508 10.24 -1.25 5.73
N ALA A 509 11.51 -1.04 5.32
CA ALA A 509 12.37 -2.02 4.66
C ALA A 509 13.00 -2.99 5.68
N THR A 510 12.17 -3.82 6.31
CA THR A 510 12.63 -4.75 7.36
C THR A 510 13.36 -5.97 6.79
N ASP A 511 14.29 -6.55 7.55
CA ASP A 511 14.96 -7.82 7.22
C ASP A 511 13.97 -8.94 6.84
N ASP A 512 12.79 -8.97 7.48
CA ASP A 512 11.76 -9.97 7.20
C ASP A 512 11.18 -9.83 5.79
N ARG A 513 11.06 -8.59 5.28
CA ARG A 513 10.54 -8.30 3.93
C ARG A 513 11.53 -8.66 2.84
N ILE A 514 12.77 -8.22 3.00
CA ILE A 514 13.87 -8.57 2.09
C ILE A 514 13.95 -10.10 1.96
N ARG A 515 13.89 -10.80 3.10
CA ARG A 515 13.94 -12.27 3.13
C ARG A 515 12.77 -12.93 2.41
N TYR A 516 11.52 -12.55 2.68
CA TYR A 516 10.41 -13.23 1.99
C TYR A 516 10.31 -12.85 0.52
N LEU A 517 10.77 -11.66 0.10
CA LEU A 517 10.83 -11.32 -1.32
C LEU A 517 11.82 -12.25 -2.04
N GLU A 518 12.95 -12.55 -1.40
CA GLU A 518 13.91 -13.56 -1.87
C GLU A 518 13.26 -14.95 -1.99
N GLU A 519 12.54 -15.39 -0.93
CA GLU A 519 11.78 -16.65 -0.94
C GLU A 519 10.73 -16.67 -2.05
N LEU A 520 9.93 -15.60 -2.19
CA LEU A 520 8.90 -15.46 -3.21
C LEU A 520 9.48 -15.62 -4.63
N ILE A 521 10.61 -14.96 -4.91
CA ILE A 521 11.29 -15.05 -6.20
C ILE A 521 11.78 -16.48 -6.46
N VAL A 522 12.40 -17.12 -5.47
CA VAL A 522 12.97 -18.48 -5.62
C VAL A 522 11.89 -19.55 -5.73
N GLU A 523 10.89 -19.54 -4.86
CA GLU A 523 9.83 -20.56 -4.81
C GLU A 523 8.95 -20.54 -6.08
N ASN A 524 8.69 -19.35 -6.63
CA ASN A 524 7.91 -19.20 -7.85
C ASN A 524 8.76 -19.32 -9.12
N GLY A 525 10.08 -19.52 -8.99
CA GLY A 525 11.00 -19.62 -10.12
C GLY A 525 11.05 -18.33 -10.97
N TYR A 526 10.81 -17.18 -10.36
CA TYR A 526 10.82 -15.91 -11.07
C TYR A 526 12.24 -15.57 -11.55
N ASN A 527 12.34 -15.18 -12.83
CA ASN A 527 13.62 -14.95 -13.46
C ASN A 527 14.22 -13.60 -13.05
N ARG A 528 15.26 -13.63 -12.23
CA ARG A 528 16.05 -12.44 -11.89
C ARG A 528 17.09 -12.06 -12.94
N TYR A 529 17.34 -12.89 -13.94
CA TYR A 529 18.29 -12.64 -15.03
C TYR A 529 17.51 -12.19 -16.28
N ALA A 530 16.70 -11.17 -16.11
CA ALA A 530 15.87 -10.55 -17.14
C ALA A 530 16.22 -9.06 -17.28
N TYR A 531 15.42 -8.31 -18.05
CA TYR A 531 15.70 -6.92 -18.41
C TYR A 531 15.87 -6.00 -17.20
N GLU A 532 16.97 -5.25 -17.18
CA GLU A 532 17.33 -4.26 -16.15
C GLU A 532 17.09 -2.82 -16.62
N GLY A 533 17.32 -2.53 -17.90
CA GLY A 533 17.10 -1.22 -18.52
C GLY A 533 18.12 -0.14 -18.15
N VAL A 534 19.39 -0.52 -17.96
CA VAL A 534 20.41 0.39 -17.40
C VAL A 534 20.73 1.59 -18.31
N GLU A 535 20.90 1.38 -19.62
CA GLU A 535 21.41 2.40 -20.54
C GLU A 535 20.44 3.55 -20.78
N GLU A 536 19.17 3.24 -21.01
CA GLU A 536 18.11 4.24 -21.21
C GLU A 536 17.83 4.98 -19.90
N TYR A 537 17.76 4.23 -18.79
CA TYR A 537 17.53 4.80 -17.48
C TYR A 537 18.60 5.83 -17.09
N ALA A 538 19.87 5.56 -17.36
CA ALA A 538 20.96 6.50 -17.08
C ALA A 538 20.78 7.85 -17.79
N GLN A 539 20.21 7.87 -19.00
CA GLN A 539 19.92 9.10 -19.74
C GLN A 539 18.80 9.90 -19.07
N VAL A 540 17.74 9.21 -18.63
CA VAL A 540 16.63 9.82 -17.88
C VAL A 540 17.13 10.39 -16.56
N GLN A 541 17.97 9.64 -15.84
CA GLN A 541 18.54 10.11 -14.59
C GLN A 541 19.42 11.36 -14.78
N ALA A 542 20.23 11.42 -15.85
CA ALA A 542 21.00 12.61 -16.19
C ALA A 542 20.09 13.83 -16.50
N ARG A 543 18.93 13.59 -17.13
CA ARG A 543 17.93 14.65 -17.36
C ARG A 543 17.30 15.12 -16.05
N VAL A 544 16.91 14.19 -15.18
CA VAL A 544 16.33 14.48 -13.86
C VAL A 544 17.31 15.27 -12.98
N GLU A 545 18.60 14.92 -13.01
CA GLU A 545 19.65 15.63 -12.26
C GLU A 545 19.75 17.11 -12.68
N LYS A 546 19.72 17.40 -13.99
CA LYS A 546 19.70 18.77 -14.53
C LYS A 546 18.44 19.55 -14.13
N LEU A 547 17.28 18.88 -14.12
CA LEU A 547 16.03 19.51 -13.69
C LEU A 547 16.06 19.82 -12.18
N MET A 548 16.62 18.91 -11.38
CA MET A 548 16.77 19.09 -9.93
C MET A 548 17.74 20.25 -9.61
N GLU A 549 18.89 20.32 -10.28
CA GLU A 549 19.85 21.41 -10.12
C GLU A 549 19.20 22.77 -10.41
N ALA A 550 18.50 22.88 -11.56
CA ALA A 550 17.78 24.10 -11.92
C ALA A 550 16.69 24.49 -10.90
N HIS A 551 15.98 23.49 -10.35
CA HIS A 551 14.95 23.72 -9.34
C HIS A 551 15.55 24.23 -8.01
N LEU A 552 16.63 23.61 -7.55
CA LEU A 552 17.32 24.02 -6.33
C LEU A 552 17.88 25.45 -6.45
N GLU A 553 18.46 25.79 -7.61
CA GLU A 553 18.90 27.16 -7.89
C GLU A 553 17.75 28.18 -7.84
N GLU A 554 16.57 27.81 -8.35
CA GLU A 554 15.38 28.66 -8.29
C GLU A 554 14.91 28.86 -6.84
N LEU A 555 14.87 27.79 -6.03
CA LEU A 555 14.49 27.86 -4.62
C LEU A 555 15.45 28.76 -3.83
N GLU A 556 16.77 28.60 -4.04
CA GLU A 556 17.78 29.45 -3.40
C GLU A 556 17.61 30.93 -3.80
N ALA A 557 17.32 31.22 -5.07
CA ALA A 557 17.08 32.58 -5.54
C ALA A 557 15.81 33.20 -4.92
N GLN A 558 14.75 32.41 -4.77
CA GLN A 558 13.51 32.85 -4.11
C GLN A 558 13.72 33.14 -2.62
N GLU A 559 14.46 32.29 -1.91
CA GLU A 559 14.81 32.50 -0.49
C GLU A 559 15.61 33.80 -0.31
N GLN A 560 16.65 34.01 -1.14
CA GLN A 560 17.46 35.23 -1.12
C GLN A 560 16.62 36.49 -1.41
N ALA A 561 15.67 36.41 -2.34
CA ALA A 561 14.77 37.52 -2.65
C ALA A 561 13.86 37.84 -1.45
N ALA A 562 13.26 36.84 -0.82
CA ALA A 562 12.39 37.00 0.35
C ALA A 562 13.14 37.61 1.55
N ASP A 563 14.38 37.16 1.80
CA ASP A 563 15.24 37.73 2.83
C ASP A 563 15.58 39.20 2.55
N SER A 564 15.86 39.53 1.29
CA SER A 564 16.14 40.91 0.88
C SER A 564 14.95 41.86 1.06
N GLU A 565 13.73 41.39 0.75
CA GLU A 565 12.49 42.14 0.97
C GLU A 565 12.20 42.32 2.46
N ASN A 566 12.39 41.28 3.27
CA ASN A 566 12.22 41.35 4.72
C ASN A 566 13.20 42.37 5.34
N ASP A 567 14.46 42.34 4.90
CA ASP A 567 15.48 43.33 5.30
C ASP A 567 15.10 44.76 4.90
N GLU A 568 14.55 44.96 3.71
CA GLU A 568 14.07 46.27 3.27
C GLU A 568 12.86 46.76 4.08
N LEU A 569 11.91 45.88 4.37
CA LEU A 569 10.78 46.16 5.27
C LEU A 569 11.27 46.52 6.68
N GLN A 570 12.27 45.80 7.23
CA GLN A 570 12.87 46.15 8.52
C GLN A 570 13.54 47.54 8.48
N ARG A 571 14.26 47.86 7.40
CA ARG A 571 14.85 49.19 7.19
C ARG A 571 13.80 50.28 7.04
N GLN A 572 12.66 49.99 6.40
CA GLN A 572 11.55 50.93 6.25
C GLN A 572 10.84 51.16 7.58
N ILE A 573 10.52 50.10 8.33
CA ILE A 573 9.95 50.18 9.68
C ILE A 573 10.86 51.00 10.60
N THR A 574 12.18 50.79 10.52
CA THR A 574 13.17 51.55 11.31
C THR A 574 13.17 53.04 10.93
N ARG A 575 13.11 53.36 9.62
CA ARG A 575 13.02 54.74 9.11
C ARG A 575 11.71 55.43 9.51
N GLU A 576 10.57 54.75 9.40
CA GLU A 576 9.24 55.33 9.66
C GLU A 576 8.94 55.48 11.16
N ARG A 577 9.47 54.59 12.01
CA ARG A 577 9.25 54.67 13.46
C ARG A 577 10.23 55.63 14.16
N GLY A 578 11.28 56.10 13.50
CA GLY A 578 12.20 57.09 14.06
C GLY A 578 12.95 56.63 15.32
N TRP A 579 13.25 55.34 15.43
CA TRP A 579 14.08 54.83 16.53
C TRP A 579 15.53 54.84 16.08
N GLU A 580 16.32 55.78 16.63
CA GLU A 580 17.76 55.58 16.76
C GLU A 580 17.97 54.26 17.51
N THR A 581 18.85 53.42 16.99
CA THR A 581 19.23 52.11 17.54
C THR A 581 19.43 52.18 19.05
N LEU A 582 18.53 51.56 19.83
CA LEU A 582 18.83 51.21 21.21
C LEU A 582 19.76 49.99 21.18
N ASP A 583 20.98 50.20 21.67
CA ASP A 583 21.96 49.15 21.92
C ASP A 583 21.32 48.00 22.73
N PRO A 584 21.41 46.73 22.28
CA PRO A 584 20.86 45.58 23.01
C PRO A 584 21.43 45.39 24.43
N PHE A 585 22.49 46.10 24.81
CA PHE A 585 23.16 45.95 26.11
C PHE A 585 22.78 46.94 27.21
N GLU A 586 21.89 47.92 26.98
CA GLU A 586 21.49 48.88 28.02
C GLU A 586 20.45 48.35 29.04
N TRP A 587 20.02 47.09 28.93
CA TRP A 587 19.02 46.49 29.82
C TRP A 587 19.59 45.70 31.02
N TYR A 588 20.89 45.82 31.30
CA TYR A 588 21.44 45.40 32.59
C TYR A 588 21.83 46.64 33.40
N GLY A 589 20.89 47.07 34.25
CA GLY A 589 21.16 48.05 35.28
C GLY A 589 22.40 47.66 36.08
N ARG A 590 23.30 48.63 36.30
CA ARG A 590 24.40 48.46 37.27
C ARG A 590 23.79 48.05 38.62
N PRO A 591 24.37 47.07 39.33
CA PRO A 591 23.81 46.65 40.61
C PRO A 591 23.95 47.79 41.62
N GLY A 592 22.82 48.46 41.96
CA GLY A 592 22.81 49.47 43.00
C GLY A 592 21.67 50.47 43.03
N ASP A 593 20.90 50.67 41.96
CA ASP A 593 19.89 51.74 41.96
C ASP A 593 18.47 51.24 42.27
N ARG A 594 17.95 51.65 43.42
CA ARG A 594 16.55 51.43 43.84
C ARG A 594 15.75 52.67 43.49
N SER A 595 15.08 52.67 42.35
CA SER A 595 13.87 53.46 42.19
C SER A 595 12.89 52.75 41.26
N ILE A 596 11.94 52.06 41.89
CA ILE A 596 10.67 51.68 41.27
C ILE A 596 9.87 52.96 41.22
N ASP A 597 9.66 53.53 40.03
CA ASP A 597 8.40 54.19 39.69
C ASP A 597 8.40 54.66 38.23
N ARG A 598 7.24 54.46 37.58
CA ARG A 598 6.85 54.83 36.20
C ARG A 598 7.14 53.78 35.12
N LEU A 599 6.23 52.81 35.04
CA LEU A 599 5.83 52.26 33.75
C LEU A 599 4.58 53.01 33.26
N PRO A 600 4.54 53.51 32.01
CA PRO A 600 3.27 53.74 31.34
C PRO A 600 2.65 52.37 31.03
N ARG A 601 1.36 52.22 31.34
CA ARG A 601 0.55 51.10 30.87
C ARG A 601 0.38 51.22 29.36
N PHE A 602 0.77 50.20 28.61
CA PHE A 602 0.08 49.71 27.41
C PHE A 602 0.28 48.21 27.29
#